data_AF-A0A370U984-F1
#
_entry.id   AF-A0A370U984-F1
#
_cell.length_a   1.000
_cell.length_b   1.000
_cell.length_c   1.000
_cell.angle_alpha   90.00
_cell.angle_beta   90.00
_cell.angle_gamma   90.00
#
_symmetry.space_group_name_H-M   'P 1'
#
loop_
_entity.id
_entity.type
_entity.pdbx_description
1 polymer ?
#
loop_
_entity_poly.entity_id
_entity_poly.type
_entity_poly.pdbx_seq_one_letter_code
_entity_poly.pdbx_strand_id
1 'polypeptide(L)'
;MFAWDKEKNNVSKRQITVAHIVDTRNGPKYLKDQADIDNRIANVASKQMRGRIMALLPKALVEIGLRECRETIAGRSEASVSSNRAAMVRDFNSMGVTVSMLSKYLGHSVDECTSDDLVDLFGVSNAIRQGAKIKNYFEGAIQLEPSTTSLKNIKKEQ
;
A
#
# COMPACT_ATOMS: atom_id res chain seq x y z
N MET A 1 -1.95 6.48 -27.12
CA MET A 1 -2.98 6.85 -26.12
C MET A 1 -2.94 8.35 -25.86
N PHE A 2 -4.06 8.96 -25.46
CA PHE A 2 -4.12 10.40 -25.21
C PHE A 2 -5.15 10.74 -24.13
N ALA A 3 -4.91 11.80 -23.35
CA ALA A 3 -5.91 12.43 -22.49
C ALA A 3 -6.06 13.90 -22.92
N TRP A 4 -7.28 14.42 -22.93
CA TRP A 4 -7.58 15.77 -23.38
C TRP A 4 -8.52 16.47 -22.40
N ASP A 5 -8.07 17.61 -21.89
CA ASP A 5 -8.90 18.59 -21.20
C ASP A 5 -9.49 19.52 -22.26
N LYS A 6 -10.80 19.43 -22.49
CA LYS A 6 -11.48 20.23 -23.51
C LYS A 6 -11.66 21.69 -23.11
N GLU A 7 -11.69 22.01 -21.82
CA GLU A 7 -11.93 23.37 -21.35
C GLU A 7 -10.70 24.25 -21.61
N LYS A 8 -9.52 23.77 -21.20
CA LYS A 8 -8.24 24.47 -21.43
C LYS A 8 -7.51 24.03 -22.70
N ASN A 9 -8.13 23.14 -23.47
CA ASN A 9 -7.57 22.52 -24.67
C ASN A 9 -6.19 21.87 -24.47
N ASN A 10 -5.92 21.34 -23.28
CA ASN A 10 -4.62 20.74 -22.95
C ASN A 10 -4.62 19.24 -23.28
N VAL A 11 -3.69 18.79 -24.12
CA VAL A 11 -3.63 17.40 -24.60
C VAL A 11 -2.32 16.75 -24.18
N SER A 12 -2.42 15.62 -23.49
CA SER A 12 -1.28 14.75 -23.17
C SER A 12 -1.34 13.48 -24.03
N LYS A 13 -0.47 13.38 -25.03
CA LYS A 13 -0.34 12.20 -25.91
C LYS A 13 0.91 11.39 -25.56
N ARG A 14 0.83 10.05 -25.66
CA ARG A 14 2.00 9.17 -25.57
C ARG A 14 1.83 7.96 -26.46
N GLN A 15 2.89 7.62 -27.17
CA GLN A 15 3.04 6.36 -27.87
C GLN A 15 3.75 5.37 -26.94
N ILE A 16 3.27 4.13 -26.94
CA ILE A 16 3.86 3.04 -26.16
C ILE A 16 4.10 1.86 -27.09
N THR A 17 5.23 1.19 -26.89
CA THR A 17 5.54 -0.09 -27.53
C THR A 17 5.48 -1.15 -26.44
N VAL A 18 4.62 -2.15 -26.61
CA VAL A 18 4.40 -3.20 -25.60
C VAL A 18 5.10 -4.46 -26.05
N ALA A 19 6.03 -4.96 -25.23
CA ALA A 19 6.63 -6.26 -25.46
C ALA A 19 5.60 -7.38 -25.21
N HIS A 20 5.53 -8.36 -26.11
CA HIS A 20 4.62 -9.50 -26.04
C HIS A 20 5.17 -10.60 -25.12
N ILE A 21 5.44 -10.22 -23.86
CA ILE A 21 5.99 -11.11 -22.83
C ILE A 21 5.15 -11.03 -21.57
N VAL A 22 5.09 -12.14 -20.83
CA VAL A 22 4.52 -12.22 -19.49
C VAL A 22 5.57 -12.77 -18.54
N ASP A 23 5.85 -12.02 -17.49
CA ASP A 23 6.77 -12.47 -16.44
C ASP A 23 6.08 -13.53 -15.59
N THR A 24 6.73 -14.69 -15.47
CA THR A 24 6.28 -15.79 -14.63
C THR A 24 7.34 -16.10 -13.57
N ARG A 25 7.00 -16.93 -12.58
CA ARG A 25 7.96 -17.35 -11.53
C ARG A 25 9.21 -18.04 -12.09
N ASN A 26 9.07 -18.69 -13.25
CA ASN A 26 10.16 -19.43 -13.91
C ASN A 26 10.85 -18.61 -15.01
N GLY A 27 10.57 -17.30 -15.09
CA GLY A 27 11.14 -16.39 -16.09
C GLY A 27 10.10 -15.81 -17.07
N PRO A 28 10.54 -14.93 -17.98
CA PRO A 28 9.66 -14.31 -18.97
C PRO A 28 9.22 -15.33 -20.03
N LYS A 29 7.91 -15.40 -20.28
CA LYS A 29 7.30 -16.24 -21.32
C LYS A 29 6.82 -15.35 -22.47
N TYR A 30 7.20 -15.70 -23.69
CA TYR A 30 6.68 -15.04 -24.90
C TYR A 30 5.24 -15.44 -25.17
N LEU A 31 4.39 -14.46 -25.46
CA LEU A 31 3.03 -14.66 -25.92
C LEU A 31 3.04 -15.01 -27.40
N LYS A 32 2.31 -16.06 -27.77
CA LYS A 32 2.19 -16.53 -29.15
C LYS A 32 0.77 -16.39 -29.70
N ASP A 33 -0.22 -16.53 -28.83
CA ASP A 33 -1.62 -16.38 -29.21
C ASP A 33 -1.98 -14.90 -29.34
N GLN A 34 -2.76 -14.57 -30.36
CA GLN A 34 -3.21 -13.23 -30.65
C GLN A 34 -4.10 -12.68 -29.52
N ALA A 35 -4.99 -13.51 -28.97
CA ALA A 35 -5.88 -13.09 -27.89
C ALA A 35 -5.10 -12.65 -26.63
N ASP A 36 -4.05 -13.40 -26.27
CA ASP A 36 -3.19 -13.05 -25.14
C ASP A 36 -2.40 -11.75 -25.39
N ILE A 37 -1.92 -11.56 -26.62
CA ILE A 37 -1.22 -10.34 -27.04
C ILE A 37 -2.13 -9.13 -26.92
N ASP A 38 -3.37 -9.21 -27.43
CA ASP A 38 -4.34 -8.12 -27.37
C ASP A 38 -4.72 -7.79 -25.93
N ASN A 39 -4.96 -8.80 -25.10
CA ASN A 39 -5.21 -8.62 -23.67
C ASN A 39 -4.03 -7.93 -22.97
N ARG A 40 -2.79 -8.30 -23.31
CA ARG A 40 -1.59 -7.66 -22.75
C ARG A 40 -1.50 -6.20 -23.17
N ILE A 41 -1.69 -5.90 -24.45
CA ILE A 41 -1.68 -4.52 -24.98
C ILE A 41 -2.77 -3.69 -24.32
N ALA A 42 -4.00 -4.20 -24.25
CA ALA A 42 -5.13 -3.52 -23.62
C ALA A 42 -4.88 -3.20 -22.14
N ASN A 43 -4.30 -4.16 -21.40
CA ASN A 43 -3.94 -3.96 -20.00
C ASN A 43 -2.89 -2.87 -19.80
N VAL A 44 -1.83 -2.88 -20.60
CA VAL A 44 -0.77 -1.87 -20.52
C VAL A 44 -1.31 -0.50 -20.95
N ALA A 45 -2.03 -0.43 -22.07
CA ALA A 45 -2.64 0.79 -22.57
C ALA A 45 -3.61 1.41 -21.55
N SER A 46 -4.43 0.59 -20.88
CA SER A 46 -5.37 1.04 -19.85
C SER A 46 -4.65 1.66 -18.63
N LYS A 47 -3.57 1.03 -18.15
CA LYS A 47 -2.75 1.58 -17.04
C LYS A 47 -2.12 2.91 -17.42
N GLN A 48 -1.57 2.96 -18.63
CA GLN A 48 -0.89 4.12 -19.15
C GLN A 48 -1.88 5.29 -19.36
N MET A 49 -3.10 5.00 -19.85
CA MET A 49 -4.19 5.99 -20.01
C MET A 49 -4.59 6.60 -18.65
N ARG A 50 -4.79 5.79 -17.62
CA ARG A 50 -5.07 6.28 -16.25
C ARG A 50 -3.97 7.21 -15.75
N GLY A 51 -2.70 6.82 -15.95
CA GLY A 51 -1.56 7.67 -15.62
C GLY A 51 -1.49 8.98 -16.40
N ARG A 52 -2.12 9.08 -17.58
CA ARG A 52 -2.23 10.34 -18.34
C ARG A 52 -3.37 11.21 -17.85
N ILE A 53 -4.51 10.63 -17.50
CA ILE A 53 -5.61 11.35 -16.88
C ILE A 53 -5.12 12.01 -15.57
N MET A 54 -4.42 11.25 -14.72
CA MET A 54 -3.85 11.78 -13.48
C MET A 54 -2.79 12.87 -13.71
N ALA A 55 -2.03 12.79 -14.81
CA ALA A 55 -1.03 13.81 -15.13
C ALA A 55 -1.64 15.13 -15.64
N LEU A 56 -2.84 15.06 -16.23
CA LEU A 56 -3.57 16.23 -16.72
C LEU A 56 -4.35 16.94 -15.61
N LEU A 57 -4.77 16.18 -14.59
CA LEU A 57 -5.58 16.71 -13.49
C LEU A 57 -4.78 17.68 -12.60
N PRO A 58 -5.35 18.83 -12.20
CA PRO A 58 -4.75 19.71 -11.20
C PRO A 58 -4.47 18.99 -9.88
N LYS A 59 -3.29 19.27 -9.28
CA LYS A 59 -2.86 18.65 -8.01
C LYS A 59 -3.87 18.86 -6.86
N ALA A 60 -4.47 20.03 -6.77
CA ALA A 60 -5.47 20.34 -5.74
C ALA A 60 -6.68 19.38 -5.78
N LEU A 61 -7.13 18.96 -6.97
CA LEU A 61 -8.23 18.00 -7.09
C LEU A 61 -7.79 16.58 -6.70
N VAL A 62 -6.53 16.22 -6.99
CA VAL A 62 -5.96 14.94 -6.55
C VAL A 62 -5.92 14.87 -5.02
N GLU A 63 -5.51 15.95 -4.36
CA GLU A 63 -5.45 16.04 -2.89
C GLU A 63 -6.83 15.93 -2.25
N ILE A 64 -7.86 16.57 -2.83
CA ILE A 64 -9.24 16.43 -2.37
C ILE A 64 -9.71 14.97 -2.46
N GLY A 65 -9.43 14.29 -3.57
CA GLY A 65 -9.76 12.87 -3.73
C GLY A 65 -9.02 11.98 -2.74
N LEU A 66 -7.73 12.26 -2.49
CA LEU A 66 -6.93 11.53 -1.50
C LEU A 66 -7.47 11.70 -0.08
N ARG A 67 -7.89 12.92 0.29
CA ARG A 67 -8.51 13.19 1.59
C ARG A 67 -9.79 12.37 1.78
N GLU A 68 -10.67 12.36 0.79
CA GLU A 68 -11.91 11.57 0.82
C GLU A 68 -11.63 10.06 0.96
N CYS A 69 -10.64 9.55 0.23
CA CYS A 69 -10.21 8.16 0.35
C CYS A 69 -9.67 7.85 1.76
N ARG A 70 -8.90 8.76 2.36
CA ARG A 70 -8.40 8.61 3.74
C ARG A 70 -9.53 8.61 4.77
N GLU A 71 -10.50 9.51 4.62
CA GLU A 71 -11.70 9.54 5.46
C GLU A 71 -12.49 8.22 5.37
N THR A 72 -12.57 7.63 4.16
CA THR A 72 -13.20 6.32 3.95
C THR A 72 -12.45 5.19 4.65
N ILE A 73 -11.11 5.19 4.59
CA ILE A 73 -10.27 4.17 5.24
C ILE A 73 -10.32 4.31 6.77
N ALA A 74 -10.34 5.54 7.28
CA ALA A 74 -10.49 5.81 8.71
C ALA A 74 -11.79 5.21 9.27
N GLY A 75 -12.85 5.20 8.45
CA GLY A 75 -14.15 4.69 8.83
C GLY A 75 -14.75 5.50 9.99
N ARG A 76 -15.79 4.94 10.62
CA ARG A 76 -16.35 5.48 11.86
C ARG A 76 -16.06 4.48 12.97
N SER A 77 -14.98 4.69 13.71
CA SER A 77 -14.69 3.92 14.92
C SER A 77 -15.18 4.70 16.13
N GLU A 78 -16.08 4.10 16.90
CA GLU A 78 -16.53 4.63 18.20
C GLU A 78 -15.52 4.32 19.33
N ALA A 79 -14.50 3.49 19.04
CA ALA A 79 -13.50 3.10 20.01
C ALA A 79 -12.40 4.15 20.18
N SER A 80 -11.87 4.25 21.40
CA SER A 80 -10.77 5.17 21.71
C SER A 80 -9.50 4.85 20.91
N VAL A 81 -8.70 5.89 20.63
CA VAL A 81 -7.41 5.77 19.92
C VAL A 81 -6.49 4.73 20.57
N SER A 82 -6.51 4.64 21.90
CA SER A 82 -5.73 3.63 22.64
C SER A 82 -6.19 2.19 22.38
N SER A 83 -7.50 1.96 22.27
CA SER A 83 -8.05 0.64 21.97
C SER A 83 -7.70 0.22 20.54
N ASN A 84 -7.86 1.13 19.58
CA ASN A 84 -7.53 0.89 18.17
C ASN A 84 -6.04 0.58 17.99
N ARG A 85 -5.16 1.29 18.71
CA ARG A 85 -3.71 1.01 18.73
C ARG A 85 -3.40 -0.41 19.21
N ALA A 86 -3.99 -0.84 20.31
CA ALA A 86 -3.77 -2.18 20.85
C ALA A 86 -4.29 -3.27 19.90
N ALA A 87 -5.45 -3.05 19.27
CA ALA A 87 -5.98 -3.94 18.24
C ALA A 87 -5.04 -4.02 17.03
N MET A 88 -4.51 -2.88 16.57
CA MET A 88 -3.62 -2.84 15.43
C MET A 88 -2.29 -3.55 15.69
N VAL A 89 -1.71 -3.37 16.88
CA VAL A 89 -0.49 -4.12 17.27
C VAL A 89 -0.75 -5.62 17.32
N ARG A 90 -1.93 -6.06 17.81
CA ARG A 90 -2.31 -7.48 17.79
C ARG A 90 -2.44 -8.00 16.37
N ASP A 91 -3.07 -7.25 15.48
CA ASP A 91 -3.23 -7.62 14.07
C ASP A 91 -1.88 -7.78 13.38
N PHE A 92 -0.97 -6.81 13.54
CA PHE A 92 0.38 -6.89 12.98
C PHE A 92 1.22 -8.03 13.57
N ASN A 93 1.07 -8.32 14.86
CA ASN A 93 1.74 -9.46 15.48
C ASN A 93 1.27 -10.79 14.88
N SER A 94 -0.02 -10.91 14.54
CA SER A 94 -0.55 -12.11 13.86
C SER A 94 0.04 -12.31 12.45
N MET A 95 0.48 -11.23 11.81
CA MET A 95 1.15 -11.23 10.51
C MET A 95 2.68 -11.40 10.62
N GLY A 96 3.23 -11.53 11.83
CA GLY A 96 4.67 -11.67 12.08
C GLY A 96 5.45 -10.35 12.04
N VAL A 97 4.78 -9.20 12.15
CA VAL A 97 5.43 -7.88 12.23
C VAL A 97 5.61 -7.50 13.70
N THR A 98 6.84 -7.17 14.10
CA THR A 98 7.16 -6.81 15.49
C THR A 98 6.94 -5.31 15.75
N VAL A 99 6.79 -4.94 17.03
CA VAL A 99 6.63 -3.54 17.45
C VAL A 99 7.83 -2.68 17.01
N SER A 100 9.05 -3.23 17.01
CA SER A 100 10.24 -2.53 16.53
C SER A 100 10.14 -2.17 15.03
N MET A 101 9.57 -3.05 14.22
CA MET A 101 9.35 -2.79 12.79
C MET A 101 8.31 -1.68 12.57
N LEU A 102 7.27 -1.65 13.40
CA LEU A 102 6.25 -0.59 13.38
C LEU A 102 6.82 0.77 13.80
N SER A 103 7.59 0.82 14.89
CA SER A 103 8.25 2.07 15.31
C SER A 103 9.21 2.59 14.24
N LYS A 104 9.94 1.72 13.55
CA LYS A 104 10.83 2.12 12.46
C LYS A 104 10.07 2.64 11.24
N TYR A 105 8.89 2.08 10.96
CA TYR A 105 8.02 2.53 9.88
C TYR A 105 7.42 3.91 10.17
N LEU A 106 6.95 4.13 11.40
CA LEU A 106 6.35 5.40 11.84
C LEU A 106 7.39 6.50 12.11
N GLY A 107 8.61 6.13 12.49
CA GLY A 107 9.67 7.08 12.87
C GLY A 107 9.57 7.58 14.32
N HIS A 108 8.59 7.11 15.10
CA HIS A 108 8.39 7.39 16.52
C HIS A 108 7.85 6.16 17.26
N SER A 109 7.64 6.28 18.59
CA SER A 109 7.11 5.18 19.38
C SER A 109 5.67 4.84 18.98
N VAL A 110 5.32 3.55 19.07
CA VAL A 110 3.94 3.09 18.85
C VAL A 110 3.00 3.67 19.90
N ASP A 111 3.48 4.08 21.07
CA ASP A 111 2.70 4.74 22.13
C ASP A 111 2.36 6.21 21.84
N GLU A 112 3.00 6.82 20.83
CA GLU A 112 2.73 8.20 20.40
C GLU A 112 1.90 8.28 19.10
N CYS A 113 1.50 7.12 18.56
CA CYS A 113 0.66 6.98 17.37
C CYS A 113 -0.60 7.88 17.43
N THR A 114 -0.74 8.73 16.42
CA THR A 114 -1.88 9.62 16.20
C THR A 114 -3.01 8.88 15.49
N SER A 115 -4.17 9.53 15.33
CA SER A 115 -5.27 8.93 14.56
C SER A 115 -4.89 8.74 13.09
N ASP A 116 -4.12 9.66 12.50
CA ASP A 116 -3.73 9.59 11.09
C ASP A 116 -2.75 8.43 10.86
N ASP A 117 -1.80 8.22 11.78
CA ASP A 117 -0.88 7.09 11.75
C ASP A 117 -1.63 5.75 11.78
N LEU A 118 -2.72 5.66 12.55
CA LEU A 118 -3.57 4.48 12.58
C LEU A 118 -4.24 4.24 11.22
N VAL A 119 -4.74 5.27 10.54
CA VAL A 119 -5.34 5.15 9.20
C VAL A 119 -4.33 4.61 8.20
N ASP A 120 -3.10 5.11 8.24
CA ASP A 120 -2.02 4.63 7.37
C ASP A 120 -1.67 3.15 7.68
N LEU A 121 -1.59 2.79 8.96
CA LEU A 121 -1.38 1.41 9.40
C LEU A 121 -2.52 0.46 9.01
N PHE A 122 -3.78 0.91 9.06
CA PHE A 122 -4.93 0.16 8.55
C PHE A 122 -4.80 -0.10 7.05
N GLY A 123 -4.36 0.90 6.29
CA GLY A 123 -4.07 0.77 4.86
C GLY A 123 -3.01 -0.31 4.59
N VAL A 124 -1.90 -0.29 5.33
CA VAL A 124 -0.83 -1.29 5.21
C VAL A 124 -1.31 -2.69 5.59
N SER A 125 -2.05 -2.82 6.69
CA SER A 125 -2.62 -4.10 7.14
C SER A 125 -3.53 -4.72 6.08
N ASN A 126 -4.42 -3.92 5.49
CA ASN A 126 -5.29 -4.36 4.41
C ASN A 126 -4.51 -4.76 3.15
N ALA A 127 -3.46 -4.01 2.78
CA ALA A 127 -2.62 -4.35 1.64
C ALA A 127 -1.89 -5.68 1.84
N ILE A 128 -1.35 -5.95 3.03
CA ILE A 128 -0.68 -7.22 3.35
C ILE A 128 -1.69 -8.37 3.28
N ARG A 129 -2.89 -8.20 3.83
CA ARG A 129 -3.97 -9.20 3.76
C ARG A 129 -4.38 -9.53 2.32
N GLN A 130 -4.32 -8.55 1.41
CA GLN A 130 -4.61 -8.71 -0.02
C GLN A 130 -3.44 -9.33 -0.82
N GLY A 131 -2.32 -9.68 -0.17
CA GLY A 131 -1.20 -10.38 -0.80
C GLY A 131 0.02 -9.51 -1.09
N ALA A 132 0.08 -8.28 -0.57
CA ALA A 132 1.31 -7.51 -0.60
C ALA A 132 2.38 -8.14 0.31
N LYS A 133 3.64 -8.15 -0.16
CA LYS A 133 4.74 -8.71 0.62
C LYS A 133 5.09 -7.76 1.78
N ILE A 134 5.16 -8.29 3.00
CA ILE A 134 5.58 -7.56 4.22
C ILE A 134 6.91 -6.84 3.99
N LYS A 135 7.84 -7.50 3.29
CA LYS A 135 9.14 -6.96 2.94
C LYS A 135 9.07 -5.61 2.21
N ASN A 136 8.06 -5.37 1.37
CA ASN A 136 7.94 -4.12 0.63
C ASN A 136 7.67 -2.90 1.54
N TYR A 137 7.11 -3.11 2.73
CA TYR A 137 6.78 -2.03 3.67
C TYR A 137 7.81 -1.92 4.80
N PHE A 138 8.34 -3.06 5.27
CA PHE A 138 9.21 -3.12 6.43
C PHE A 138 10.65 -3.52 6.09
N GLU A 139 11.09 -3.27 4.86
CA GLU A 139 12.37 -3.73 4.29
C GLU A 139 13.60 -3.32 5.13
N GLY A 140 13.54 -2.17 5.79
CA GLY A 140 14.58 -1.68 6.69
C GLY A 140 14.60 -2.35 8.07
N ALA A 141 13.62 -3.17 8.43
CA ALA A 141 13.44 -3.71 9.78
C ALA A 141 13.61 -5.24 9.89
N ILE A 142 13.94 -5.92 8.78
CA ILE A 142 14.11 -7.39 8.71
C ILE A 142 15.53 -7.82 9.13
N GLN A 143 16.48 -6.88 9.26
CA GLN A 143 17.79 -7.17 9.82
C GLN A 143 17.72 -6.99 11.34
N LEU A 144 17.23 -7.99 12.08
CA LEU A 144 17.56 -8.27 13.48
C LEU A 144 16.93 -9.62 13.90
N GLU A 145 17.81 -10.56 14.27
CA GLU A 145 17.60 -11.94 14.74
C GLU A 145 16.53 -12.11 15.86
N PRO A 146 15.99 -13.34 16.07
CA PRO A 146 14.83 -13.59 16.92
C PRO A 146 15.20 -13.55 18.41
N SER A 147 15.06 -12.38 19.04
CA SER A 147 15.11 -12.29 20.50
C SER A 147 13.76 -12.64 21.10
N THR A 148 13.61 -13.90 21.47
CA THR A 148 12.66 -14.35 22.49
C THR A 148 12.83 -13.49 23.75
N THR A 149 11.79 -12.80 24.23
CA THR A 149 11.68 -12.50 25.66
C THR A 149 10.22 -12.55 26.08
N SER A 150 9.97 -13.54 26.94
CA SER A 150 8.69 -14.03 27.39
C SER A 150 8.06 -13.13 28.45
N LEU A 151 6.73 -12.99 28.37
CA LEU A 151 5.86 -12.46 29.43
C LEU A 151 5.81 -13.42 30.63
N LYS A 152 6.83 -13.45 31.49
CA LYS A 152 6.78 -14.17 32.80
C LYS A 152 7.72 -13.57 33.84
N ASN A 153 7.43 -12.38 34.37
CA ASN A 153 7.89 -12.00 35.72
C ASN A 153 7.04 -10.87 36.36
N ILE A 154 5.72 -10.94 36.15
CA ILE A 154 4.77 -10.30 37.06
C ILE A 154 4.05 -11.46 37.75
N LYS A 155 4.56 -11.86 38.93
CA LYS A 155 3.96 -12.66 40.02
C LYS A 155 4.97 -13.64 40.63
N LYS A 156 5.66 -13.15 41.66
CA LYS A 156 5.91 -13.77 42.98
C LYS A 156 6.84 -12.79 43.70
N GLU A 157 6.27 -11.79 44.38
CA GLU A 157 5.95 -11.79 45.82
C GLU A 157 7.19 -11.98 46.71
N GLN A 158 7.28 -11.10 47.71
CA GLN A 158 7.66 -11.40 49.10
C GLN A 158 9.05 -12.00 49.33
#